data_AF-A0A8T4BPP7-F1
#
_entry.id   AF-A0A8T4BPP7-F1
#
_cell.length_a   1.000
_cell.length_b   1.000
_cell.length_c   1.000
_cell.angle_alpha   90.00
_cell.angle_beta   90.00
_cell.angle_gamma   90.00
#
_symmetry.space_group_name_H-M   'P 1'
#
loop_
_entity.id
_entity.type
_entity.pdbx_description
1 polymer ?
#
loop_
_entity_poly.entity_id
_entity_poly.type
_entity_poly.pdbx_seq_one_letter_code
_entity_poly.pdbx_strand_id
1 'polypeptide(L)'
;MFLIAEIGSNWDGDITLAKDTIDACKNAGADAVKFQLWKTDIVYPNNPENKKWQMSFDQAKFLYKYAKTMDMLCFFTPSYPEAVDFLENELHVPMYKIASVTSAMKHPYSLEVMHKVADTGKPVIISFGYGDNTDKIFEQSKLIMLECVSKYPANYNDYKSIGYHGVSDHTIGTNLMFDNKHKIIEKHVKLRDNSSPDSPFSLYTDELADFITLSKSL
;
A
#
# COMPACT_ATOMS: atom_id res chain seq x y z
N MET A 1 -1.55 17.16 4.37
CA MET A 1 -1.43 15.71 4.50
C MET A 1 -1.69 15.06 3.15
N PHE A 2 -0.98 13.98 2.83
CA PHE A 2 -1.11 13.17 1.62
C PHE A 2 -1.66 11.79 1.99
N LEU A 3 -2.81 11.40 1.43
CA LEU A 3 -3.48 10.14 1.74
C LEU A 3 -3.32 9.11 0.63
N ILE A 4 -2.85 7.92 1.01
CA ILE A 4 -2.78 6.73 0.16
C ILE A 4 -3.91 5.79 0.56
N ALA A 5 -4.83 5.56 -0.36
CA ALA A 5 -5.86 4.53 -0.25
C ALA A 5 -5.27 3.18 -0.70
N GLU A 6 -4.98 2.31 0.27
CA GLU A 6 -4.47 0.97 0.02
C GLU A 6 -5.63 0.02 -0.33
N ILE A 7 -5.75 -0.33 -1.61
CA ILE A 7 -6.78 -1.28 -2.06
C ILE A 7 -6.33 -2.72 -1.74
N GLY A 8 -5.02 -2.99 -1.79
CA GLY A 8 -4.47 -4.28 -1.37
C GLY A 8 -5.18 -5.46 -2.03
N SER A 9 -5.68 -6.41 -1.22
CA SER A 9 -6.47 -7.56 -1.70
C SER A 9 -7.99 -7.32 -1.73
N ASN A 10 -8.49 -6.14 -1.33
CA ASN A 10 -9.93 -5.83 -1.26
C ASN A 10 -10.62 -5.67 -2.62
N TRP A 11 -9.89 -5.77 -3.73
CA TRP A 11 -10.48 -5.94 -5.05
C TRP A 11 -11.12 -7.33 -5.24
N ASP A 12 -10.90 -8.27 -4.31
CA ASP A 12 -11.55 -9.59 -4.21
C ASP A 12 -11.45 -10.48 -5.46
N GLY A 13 -10.46 -10.26 -6.33
CA GLY A 13 -10.37 -10.98 -7.61
C GLY A 13 -11.25 -10.38 -8.73
N ASP A 14 -11.96 -9.28 -8.47
CA ASP A 14 -12.89 -8.63 -9.38
C ASP A 14 -12.36 -7.26 -9.88
N ILE A 15 -12.09 -7.19 -11.19
CA ILE A 15 -11.60 -5.97 -11.84
C ILE A 15 -12.64 -4.85 -11.84
N THR A 16 -13.93 -5.17 -11.90
CA THR A 16 -14.99 -4.16 -11.82
C THR A 16 -15.00 -3.54 -10.44
N LEU A 17 -14.95 -4.37 -9.38
CA LEU A 17 -14.83 -3.90 -8.00
C LEU A 17 -13.58 -3.03 -7.81
N ALA A 18 -12.44 -3.42 -8.38
CA ALA A 18 -11.21 -2.62 -8.32
C ALA A 18 -11.40 -1.23 -8.95
N LYS A 19 -12.03 -1.14 -10.13
CA LYS A 19 -12.33 0.14 -10.80
C LYS A 19 -13.26 1.01 -9.97
N ASP A 20 -14.37 0.43 -9.50
CA ASP A 20 -15.37 1.15 -8.71
C ASP A 20 -14.75 1.66 -7.40
N THR A 21 -13.81 0.90 -6.81
CA THR A 21 -13.04 1.34 -5.63
C THR A 21 -12.12 2.51 -5.97
N ILE A 22 -11.43 2.50 -7.12
CA ILE A 22 -10.61 3.63 -7.58
C ILE A 22 -11.47 4.90 -7.72
N ASP A 23 -12.65 4.78 -8.33
CA ASP A 23 -13.59 5.89 -8.52
C ASP A 23 -14.05 6.45 -7.16
N ALA A 24 -14.43 5.57 -6.24
CA ALA A 24 -14.83 5.95 -4.90
C ALA A 24 -13.71 6.65 -4.12
N CYS A 25 -12.47 6.14 -4.19
CA CYS A 25 -11.31 6.78 -3.58
C CYS A 25 -11.01 8.17 -4.17
N LYS A 26 -11.13 8.33 -5.50
CA LYS A 26 -10.97 9.63 -6.16
C LYS A 26 -12.03 10.61 -5.69
N ASN A 27 -13.30 10.18 -5.64
CA ASN A 27 -14.42 11.01 -5.22
C ASN A 27 -14.32 11.40 -3.74
N ALA A 28 -13.80 10.51 -2.88
CA ALA A 28 -13.54 10.82 -1.48
C ALA A 28 -12.39 11.83 -1.29
N GLY A 29 -11.54 12.03 -2.30
CA GLY A 29 -10.42 12.98 -2.27
C GLY A 29 -9.09 12.38 -1.80
N ALA A 30 -8.91 11.06 -1.95
CA ALA A 30 -7.61 10.42 -1.73
C ALA A 30 -6.58 10.96 -2.73
N ASP A 31 -5.32 11.09 -2.30
CA ASP A 31 -4.25 11.63 -3.14
C ASP A 31 -3.62 10.55 -4.03
N ALA A 32 -3.67 9.28 -3.60
CA ALA A 32 -3.24 8.14 -4.39
C ALA A 32 -4.02 6.87 -4.05
N VAL A 33 -4.05 5.93 -5.00
CA VAL A 33 -4.44 4.53 -4.77
C VAL A 33 -3.23 3.62 -4.89
N LYS A 34 -3.22 2.54 -4.12
CA LYS A 34 -2.13 1.55 -4.14
C LYS A 34 -2.66 0.12 -4.23
N PHE A 35 -1.97 -0.67 -5.03
CA PHE A 35 -2.17 -2.11 -5.19
C PHE A 35 -0.90 -2.88 -4.81
N GLN A 36 -1.00 -4.21 -4.77
CA GLN A 36 0.11 -5.09 -4.47
C GLN A 36 0.33 -6.10 -5.59
N LEU A 37 1.61 -6.37 -5.90
CA LEU A 37 2.02 -7.46 -6.78
C LEU A 37 2.79 -8.48 -5.96
N TRP A 38 2.09 -9.51 -5.53
CA TRP A 38 2.64 -10.66 -4.83
C TRP A 38 2.28 -11.96 -5.53
N LYS A 39 2.93 -13.07 -5.15
CA LYS A 39 2.55 -14.43 -5.57
C LYS A 39 2.18 -15.25 -4.35
N THR A 40 1.15 -16.09 -4.46
CA THR A 40 0.63 -16.90 -3.35
C THR A 40 1.70 -17.80 -2.75
N ASP A 41 2.52 -18.43 -3.58
CA ASP A 41 3.64 -19.28 -3.15
C ASP A 41 4.76 -18.53 -2.41
N ILE A 42 4.84 -17.21 -2.54
CA ILE A 42 5.83 -16.36 -1.87
C ILE A 42 5.29 -15.80 -0.56
N VAL A 43 4.10 -15.21 -0.59
CA VAL A 43 3.55 -14.46 0.55
C VAL A 43 2.64 -15.32 1.43
N TYR A 44 1.92 -16.26 0.82
CA TYR A 44 0.93 -17.13 1.48
C TYR A 44 1.15 -18.62 1.12
N PRO A 45 2.35 -19.19 1.32
CA PRO A 45 2.70 -20.53 0.84
C PRO A 45 1.79 -21.64 1.41
N ASN A 46 1.17 -21.38 2.57
CA ASN A 46 0.27 -22.32 3.25
C ASN A 46 -1.23 -22.05 3.01
N ASN A 47 -1.57 -21.05 2.19
CA ASN A 47 -2.95 -20.62 1.92
C ASN A 47 -3.20 -20.50 0.40
N PRO A 48 -3.21 -21.61 -0.35
CA PRO A 48 -3.41 -21.59 -1.81
C PRO A 48 -4.73 -20.95 -2.25
N GLU A 49 -5.74 -20.93 -1.39
CA GLU A 49 -7.03 -20.27 -1.59
C GLU A 49 -6.90 -18.75 -1.81
N ASN A 50 -5.81 -18.14 -1.32
CA ASN A 50 -5.53 -16.71 -1.49
C ASN A 50 -5.18 -16.35 -2.94
N LYS A 51 -4.94 -17.34 -3.82
CA LYS A 51 -4.60 -17.12 -5.24
C LYS A 51 -5.61 -16.28 -6.01
N LYS A 52 -6.87 -16.23 -5.57
CA LYS A 52 -7.88 -15.37 -6.20
C LYS A 52 -7.58 -13.87 -6.09
N TRP A 53 -6.80 -13.44 -5.09
CA TRP A 53 -6.38 -12.05 -4.90
C TRP A 53 -5.00 -11.76 -5.50
N GLN A 54 -4.34 -12.78 -6.06
CA GLN A 54 -3.09 -12.61 -6.78
C GLN A 54 -3.38 -11.92 -8.13
N MET A 55 -2.97 -10.66 -8.23
CA MET A 55 -3.15 -9.86 -9.44
C MET A 55 -2.19 -10.31 -10.55
N SER A 56 -2.71 -10.49 -11.77
CA SER A 56 -1.89 -10.70 -12.96
C SER A 56 -1.31 -9.37 -13.48
N PHE A 57 -0.26 -9.45 -14.30
CA PHE A 57 0.30 -8.25 -14.94
C PHE A 57 -0.69 -7.54 -15.86
N ASP A 58 -1.54 -8.28 -16.59
CA ASP A 58 -2.57 -7.66 -17.44
C ASP A 58 -3.61 -6.90 -16.61
N GLN A 59 -4.01 -7.47 -15.47
CA GLN A 59 -4.91 -6.83 -14.51
C GLN A 59 -4.26 -5.56 -13.93
N ALA A 60 -3.00 -5.64 -13.49
CA ALA A 60 -2.26 -4.49 -12.99
C ALA A 60 -2.10 -3.39 -14.05
N LYS A 61 -1.77 -3.75 -15.30
CA LYS A 61 -1.66 -2.83 -16.44
C LYS A 61 -2.98 -2.14 -16.72
N PHE A 62 -4.07 -2.89 -16.69
CA PHE A 62 -5.41 -2.36 -16.88
C PHE A 62 -5.78 -1.35 -15.78
N LEU A 63 -5.63 -1.71 -14.50
CA LEU A 63 -5.99 -0.86 -13.37
C LEU A 63 -5.10 0.38 -13.28
N TYR A 64 -3.80 0.25 -13.56
CA TYR A 64 -2.89 1.39 -13.62
C TYR A 64 -3.30 2.38 -14.72
N LYS A 65 -3.61 1.90 -15.93
CA LYS A 65 -4.11 2.75 -17.02
C LYS A 65 -5.43 3.41 -16.65
N TYR A 66 -6.35 2.67 -16.03
CA TYR A 66 -7.63 3.21 -15.58
C TYR A 66 -7.44 4.36 -14.58
N ALA A 67 -6.64 4.15 -13.52
CA ALA A 67 -6.34 5.19 -12.55
C ALA A 67 -5.73 6.44 -13.22
N LYS A 68 -4.83 6.28 -14.20
CA LYS A 68 -4.29 7.40 -14.98
C LYS A 68 -5.35 8.15 -15.78
N THR A 69 -6.32 7.47 -16.38
CA THR A 69 -7.42 8.14 -17.10
C THR A 69 -8.30 8.97 -16.17
N MET A 70 -8.32 8.65 -14.87
CA MET A 70 -9.04 9.37 -13.83
C MET A 70 -8.18 10.46 -13.14
N ASP A 71 -6.98 10.73 -13.65
CA ASP A 71 -5.98 11.59 -12.99
C ASP A 71 -5.75 11.20 -11.52
N MET A 72 -5.72 9.89 -11.24
CA MET A 72 -5.44 9.32 -9.93
C MET A 72 -4.01 8.77 -9.93
N LEU A 73 -3.20 9.24 -8.98
CA LEU A 73 -1.88 8.68 -8.75
C LEU A 73 -2.03 7.23 -8.31
N CYS A 74 -1.40 6.33 -9.05
CA CYS A 74 -1.43 4.89 -8.80
C CYS A 74 -0.01 4.34 -8.78
N PHE A 75 0.28 3.50 -7.80
CA PHE A 75 1.56 2.81 -7.65
C PHE A 75 1.36 1.48 -6.91
N PHE A 76 2.45 0.73 -6.76
CA PHE A 76 2.38 -0.67 -6.35
C PHE A 76 3.39 -1.02 -5.27
N THR A 77 3.06 -2.08 -4.54
CA THR A 77 3.96 -2.79 -3.62
C THR A 77 4.40 -4.11 -4.28
N PRO A 78 5.60 -4.20 -4.90
CA PRO A 78 6.11 -5.47 -5.43
C PRO A 78 6.67 -6.34 -4.30
N SER A 79 6.46 -7.66 -4.39
CA SER A 79 7.02 -8.64 -3.43
C SER A 79 7.97 -9.65 -4.08
N TYR A 80 8.25 -9.52 -5.38
CA TYR A 80 9.15 -10.40 -6.13
C TYR A 80 9.83 -9.65 -7.29
N PRO A 81 11.02 -10.08 -7.75
CA PRO A 81 11.86 -9.31 -8.67
C PRO A 81 11.19 -9.00 -10.02
N GLU A 82 10.46 -9.95 -10.60
CA GLU A 82 9.80 -9.77 -11.89
C GLU A 82 8.65 -8.76 -11.82
N ALA A 83 8.04 -8.55 -10.64
CA ALA A 83 7.09 -7.46 -10.44
C ALA A 83 7.78 -6.11 -10.56
N VAL A 84 9.00 -5.96 -10.03
CA VAL A 84 9.77 -4.71 -10.17
C VAL A 84 10.07 -4.45 -11.64
N ASP A 85 10.54 -5.47 -12.37
CA ASP A 85 10.84 -5.37 -13.80
C ASP A 85 9.62 -4.97 -14.62
N PHE A 86 8.46 -5.57 -14.34
CA PHE A 86 7.20 -5.22 -14.99
C PHE A 86 6.78 -3.77 -14.67
N LEU A 87 6.81 -3.38 -13.40
CA LEU A 87 6.41 -2.03 -12.98
C LEU A 87 7.32 -0.94 -13.58
N GLU A 88 8.62 -1.21 -13.72
CA GLU A 88 9.57 -0.28 -14.33
C GLU A 88 9.40 -0.22 -15.84
N ASN A 89 9.52 -1.38 -16.52
CA ASN A 89 9.67 -1.43 -17.97
C ASN A 89 8.33 -1.35 -18.74
N GLU A 90 7.23 -1.82 -18.15
CA GLU A 90 5.92 -1.85 -18.83
C GLU A 90 5.02 -0.69 -18.38
N LEU A 91 5.00 -0.40 -17.08
CA LEU A 91 4.09 0.62 -16.52
C LEU A 91 4.76 1.97 -16.30
N HIS A 92 6.08 2.00 -16.12
CA HIS A 92 6.84 3.20 -15.76
C HIS A 92 6.22 3.91 -14.55
N VAL A 93 5.95 3.14 -13.49
CA VAL A 93 5.29 3.68 -12.28
C VAL A 93 6.12 4.84 -11.68
N PRO A 94 5.47 5.85 -11.09
CA PRO A 94 6.16 7.05 -10.63
C PRO A 94 6.94 6.83 -9.32
N MET A 95 6.61 5.78 -8.57
CA MET A 95 7.20 5.47 -7.27
C MET A 95 6.88 4.02 -6.85
N TYR A 96 7.53 3.56 -5.80
CA TYR A 96 7.33 2.22 -5.23
C TYR A 96 6.96 2.27 -3.75
N LYS A 97 6.24 1.24 -3.30
CA LYS A 97 6.06 0.92 -1.89
C LYS A 97 6.87 -0.33 -1.54
N ILE A 98 7.61 -0.28 -0.43
CA ILE A 98 8.18 -1.46 0.23
C ILE A 98 7.35 -1.79 1.47
N ALA A 99 6.76 -2.98 1.53
CA ALA A 99 5.99 -3.45 2.70
C ALA A 99 6.90 -3.74 3.89
N SER A 100 6.35 -3.68 5.11
CA SER A 100 7.11 -3.96 6.34
C SER A 100 7.68 -5.38 6.40
N VAL A 101 6.95 -6.38 5.87
CA VAL A 101 7.44 -7.75 5.74
C VAL A 101 8.62 -7.85 4.77
N THR A 102 8.66 -6.99 3.75
CA THR A 102 9.76 -6.93 2.79
C THR A 102 10.96 -6.22 3.38
N SER A 103 10.76 -5.06 4.03
CA SER A 103 11.85 -4.35 4.72
C SER A 103 12.47 -5.17 5.85
N ALA A 104 11.72 -6.12 6.41
CA ALA A 104 12.13 -7.00 7.50
C ALA A 104 12.69 -8.36 7.05
N MET A 105 12.96 -8.52 5.76
CA MET A 105 13.53 -9.75 5.17
C MET A 105 12.71 -11.02 5.49
N LYS A 106 11.38 -10.90 5.59
CA LYS A 106 10.50 -12.03 5.93
C LYS A 106 10.07 -12.86 4.72
N HIS A 107 10.36 -12.40 3.50
CA HIS A 107 10.09 -13.13 2.28
C HIS A 107 11.38 -13.45 1.51
N PRO A 108 11.41 -14.55 0.72
CA PRO A 108 12.64 -15.03 0.06
C PRO A 108 13.35 -13.99 -0.82
N TYR A 109 12.60 -13.09 -1.46
CA TYR A 109 13.13 -12.12 -2.42
C TYR A 109 13.26 -10.70 -1.85
N SER A 110 13.12 -10.52 -0.54
CA SER A 110 13.07 -9.19 0.06
C SER A 110 14.27 -8.30 -0.29
N LEU A 111 15.49 -8.84 -0.15
CA LEU A 111 16.71 -8.09 -0.44
C LEU A 111 16.83 -7.74 -1.94
N GLU A 112 16.54 -8.71 -2.82
CA GLU A 112 16.61 -8.50 -4.26
C GLU A 112 15.58 -7.47 -4.74
N VAL A 113 14.33 -7.54 -4.25
CA VAL A 113 13.29 -6.57 -4.54
C VAL A 113 13.72 -5.17 -4.12
N MET A 114 14.28 -5.01 -2.91
CA MET A 114 14.72 -3.71 -2.43
C MET A 114 15.87 -3.13 -3.26
N HIS A 115 16.86 -3.96 -3.65
CA HIS A 115 17.94 -3.50 -4.54
C HIS A 115 17.42 -3.11 -5.91
N LYS A 116 16.59 -3.94 -6.56
CA LYS A 116 16.02 -3.60 -7.88
C LYS A 116 15.20 -2.31 -7.83
N VAL A 117 14.42 -2.09 -6.76
CA VAL A 117 13.69 -0.84 -6.57
C VAL A 117 14.66 0.34 -6.37
N ALA A 118 15.71 0.18 -5.56
CA ALA A 118 16.71 1.23 -5.33
C ALA A 118 17.45 1.61 -6.62
N ASP A 119 17.78 0.64 -7.46
CA ASP A 119 18.48 0.83 -8.74
C ASP A 119 17.65 1.65 -9.75
N THR A 120 16.32 1.72 -9.59
CA THR A 120 15.47 2.60 -10.42
C THR A 120 15.70 4.09 -10.15
N GLY A 121 16.26 4.44 -8.97
CA GLY A 121 16.41 5.83 -8.51
C GLY A 121 15.09 6.56 -8.25
N LYS A 122 13.93 5.88 -8.32
CA LYS A 122 12.62 6.49 -8.11
C LYS A 122 12.32 6.72 -6.63
N PRO A 123 11.37 7.61 -6.30
CA PRO A 123 10.91 7.76 -4.92
C PRO A 123 10.38 6.44 -4.35
N VAL A 124 10.68 6.19 -3.08
CA VAL A 124 10.31 4.96 -2.37
C VAL A 124 9.59 5.32 -1.08
N ILE A 125 8.40 4.74 -0.87
CA ILE A 125 7.74 4.71 0.45
C ILE A 125 8.04 3.36 1.09
N ILE A 126 8.65 3.35 2.27
CA ILE A 126 8.96 2.13 3.03
C ILE A 126 8.24 2.14 4.36
N SER A 127 7.66 1.00 4.75
CA SER A 127 7.04 0.84 6.08
C SER A 127 8.00 0.08 6.98
N PHE A 128 8.27 0.57 8.19
CA PHE A 128 9.11 -0.11 9.16
C PHE A 128 8.25 -0.68 10.29
N GLY A 129 7.84 -1.95 10.15
CA GLY A 129 7.00 -2.63 11.15
C GLY A 129 7.70 -3.62 12.07
N TYR A 130 8.98 -3.92 11.79
CA TYR A 130 9.77 -4.89 12.55
C TYR A 130 11.12 -4.34 13.05
N GLY A 131 11.41 -3.04 12.80
CA GLY A 131 12.57 -2.33 13.36
C GLY A 131 13.92 -2.64 12.69
N ASP A 132 14.07 -2.30 11.40
CA ASP A 132 15.29 -2.59 10.62
C ASP A 132 15.96 -1.34 10.00
N ASN A 133 17.29 -1.41 9.84
CA ASN A 133 18.16 -0.41 9.19
C ASN A 133 18.31 -0.66 7.66
N THR A 134 17.21 -1.00 6.99
CA THR A 134 17.20 -1.23 5.53
C THR A 134 17.05 0.05 4.71
N ASP A 135 16.91 1.20 5.38
CA ASP A 135 16.95 2.54 4.78
C ASP A 135 18.24 2.78 3.99
N LYS A 136 19.37 2.20 4.41
CA LYS A 136 20.65 2.32 3.70
C LYS A 136 20.64 1.81 2.26
N ILE A 137 19.78 0.83 1.95
CA ILE A 137 19.63 0.31 0.57
C ILE A 137 19.12 1.43 -0.36
N PHE A 138 18.39 2.40 0.20
CA PHE A 138 17.75 3.48 -0.53
C PHE A 138 18.48 4.82 -0.37
N GLU A 139 19.76 4.84 0.02
CA GLU A 139 20.55 6.09 0.20
C GLU A 139 20.54 7.01 -1.02
N GLN A 140 20.44 6.44 -2.23
CA GLN A 140 20.40 7.20 -3.48
C GLN A 140 18.98 7.56 -3.95
N SER A 141 17.95 7.06 -3.25
CA SER A 141 16.55 7.28 -3.57
C SER A 141 15.94 8.35 -2.67
N LYS A 142 14.88 9.02 -3.16
CA LYS A 142 14.04 9.85 -2.28
C LYS A 142 13.19 8.95 -1.40
N LEU A 143 13.66 8.70 -0.17
CA LEU A 143 13.01 7.80 0.78
C LEU A 143 11.96 8.51 1.64
N ILE A 144 10.78 7.91 1.74
CA ILE A 144 9.70 8.29 2.63
C ILE A 144 9.46 7.12 3.58
N MET A 145 9.60 7.37 4.88
CA MET A 145 9.46 6.33 5.90
C MET A 145 8.12 6.43 6.59
N LEU A 146 7.38 5.32 6.64
CA LEU A 146 6.13 5.20 7.38
C LEU A 146 6.33 4.31 8.62
N GLU A 147 5.83 4.77 9.76
CA GLU A 147 5.62 3.88 10.90
C GLU A 147 4.54 2.86 10.55
N CYS A 148 4.69 1.64 11.03
CA CYS A 148 3.76 0.56 10.76
C CYS A 148 3.71 -0.36 11.98
N VAL A 149 2.52 -0.80 12.37
CA VAL A 149 2.37 -1.92 13.31
C VAL A 149 1.89 -3.11 12.50
N SER A 150 2.72 -4.15 12.36
CA SER A 150 2.41 -5.37 11.59
C SER A 150 1.44 -6.30 12.34
N LYS A 151 0.27 -5.76 12.75
CA LYS A 151 -0.87 -6.46 13.35
C LYS A 151 -2.13 -6.03 12.61
N TYR A 152 -3.03 -6.98 12.37
CA TYR A 152 -4.20 -6.79 11.50
C TYR A 152 -5.46 -7.33 12.21
N PRO A 153 -6.18 -6.51 12.99
CA PRO A 153 -5.97 -5.08 13.20
C PRO A 153 -4.88 -4.75 14.24
N ALA A 154 -4.33 -3.53 14.15
CA ALA A 154 -3.42 -2.96 15.14
C ALA A 154 -4.17 -2.18 16.23
N ASN A 155 -3.56 -2.07 17.41
CA ASN A 155 -4.02 -1.16 18.46
C ASN A 155 -3.38 0.22 18.28
N TYR A 156 -4.15 1.29 18.51
CA TYR A 156 -3.63 2.66 18.42
C TYR A 156 -2.39 2.89 19.31
N ASN A 157 -2.42 2.37 20.54
CA ASN A 157 -1.33 2.52 21.49
C ASN A 157 -0.03 1.78 21.10
N ASP A 158 -0.05 0.94 20.05
CA ASP A 158 1.16 0.28 19.55
C ASP A 158 2.02 1.22 18.68
N TYR A 159 1.45 2.33 18.18
CA TYR A 159 2.18 3.36 17.43
C TYR A 159 2.89 4.31 18.38
N LYS A 160 4.13 4.68 18.05
CA LYS A 160 5.01 5.51 18.88
C LYS A 160 5.25 6.89 18.27
N SER A 161 5.05 7.07 16.97
CA SER A 161 5.13 8.33 16.23
C SER A 161 6.46 9.08 16.32
N ILE A 162 7.60 8.38 16.34
CA ILE A 162 8.93 9.02 16.44
C ILE A 162 9.72 8.83 15.16
N GLY A 163 10.10 9.93 14.50
CA GLY A 163 11.11 9.96 13.42
C GLY A 163 10.63 9.55 12.02
N TYR A 164 9.34 9.24 11.85
CA TYR A 164 8.75 8.85 10.56
C TYR A 164 8.07 10.03 9.84
N HIS A 165 7.97 9.95 8.51
CA HIS A 165 7.30 10.96 7.68
C HIS A 165 5.77 10.80 7.69
N GLY A 166 5.29 9.60 8.01
CA GLY A 166 3.89 9.21 7.98
C GLY A 166 3.64 7.88 8.67
N VAL A 167 2.43 7.35 8.50
CA VAL A 167 1.96 6.11 9.10
C VAL A 167 1.26 5.23 8.08
N SER A 168 1.46 3.92 8.19
CA SER A 168 0.72 2.85 7.51
C SER A 168 -0.21 2.21 8.54
N ASP A 169 -1.49 2.56 8.46
CA ASP A 169 -2.49 2.30 9.49
C ASP A 169 -3.26 1.00 9.25
N HIS A 170 -3.21 0.10 10.23
CA HIS A 170 -3.98 -1.15 10.30
C HIS A 170 -4.99 -1.19 11.47
N THR A 171 -5.26 -0.07 12.13
CA THR A 171 -6.31 0.05 13.14
C THR A 171 -7.71 -0.01 12.49
N ILE A 172 -8.71 -0.42 13.25
CA ILE A 172 -10.11 -0.38 12.81
C ILE A 172 -10.61 1.07 12.84
N GLY A 173 -11.40 1.45 11.83
CA GLY A 173 -12.07 2.75 11.75
C GLY A 173 -11.10 3.90 11.59
N THR A 174 -11.46 5.06 12.12
CA THR A 174 -10.72 6.31 11.99
C THR A 174 -9.95 6.63 13.28
N ASN A 175 -9.36 5.64 13.94
CA ASN A 175 -8.77 5.85 15.27
C ASN A 175 -7.39 6.53 15.23
N LEU A 176 -6.65 6.42 14.12
CA LEU A 176 -5.32 7.03 13.96
C LEU A 176 -5.36 8.52 13.56
N MET A 177 -6.56 9.12 13.60
CA MET A 177 -6.86 10.50 13.21
C MET A 177 -6.13 11.59 14.02
N PHE A 178 -5.41 11.23 15.08
CA PHE A 178 -5.03 12.18 16.13
C PHE A 178 -3.54 12.53 16.18
N ASP A 179 -2.82 12.40 15.06
CA ASP A 179 -1.43 12.84 15.03
C ASP A 179 -1.15 13.77 13.85
N ASN A 180 -1.39 15.08 14.06
CA ASN A 180 -1.08 16.19 13.15
C ASN A 180 0.42 16.24 12.76
N LYS A 181 1.24 15.36 13.34
CA LYS A 181 2.66 15.18 13.05
C LYS A 181 2.91 14.46 11.72
N HIS A 182 1.97 13.63 11.25
CA HIS A 182 2.17 12.83 10.05
C HIS A 182 1.77 13.60 8.79
N LYS A 183 2.68 13.66 7.82
CA LYS A 183 2.40 14.29 6.52
C LYS A 183 1.79 13.32 5.52
N ILE A 184 1.95 12.02 5.77
CA ILE A 184 1.48 10.93 4.91
C ILE A 184 0.72 9.91 5.75
N ILE A 185 -0.44 9.48 5.27
CA ILE A 185 -1.19 8.37 5.84
C ILE A 185 -1.47 7.35 4.73
N GLU A 186 -1.19 6.08 5.00
CA GLU A 186 -1.64 4.94 4.19
C GLU A 186 -2.70 4.19 4.99
N LYS A 187 -3.88 3.99 4.40
CA LYS A 187 -5.02 3.32 5.04
C LYS A 187 -5.62 2.30 4.09
N HIS A 188 -5.85 1.09 4.56
CA HIS A 188 -6.58 0.09 3.78
C HIS A 188 -8.04 0.52 3.57
N VAL A 189 -8.55 0.36 2.36
CA VAL A 189 -9.90 0.77 1.97
C VAL A 189 -10.67 -0.37 1.33
N LYS A 190 -12.00 -0.35 1.48
CA LYS A 190 -12.92 -1.28 0.80
C LYS A 190 -14.17 -0.54 0.33
N LEU A 191 -14.70 -0.93 -0.83
CA LEU A 191 -16.00 -0.42 -1.29
C LEU A 191 -17.17 -1.12 -0.58
N ARG A 192 -17.00 -2.41 -0.29
CA ARG A 192 -17.96 -3.27 0.41
C ARG A 192 -17.24 -4.41 1.12
N ASP A 193 -17.92 -5.03 2.08
CA ASP A 193 -17.44 -6.28 2.67
C ASP A 193 -17.21 -7.32 1.60
N ASN A 194 -16.07 -7.99 1.72
CA ASN A 194 -15.62 -9.03 0.82
C ASN A 194 -14.75 -10.04 1.60
N SER A 195 -14.27 -11.05 0.89
CA SER A 195 -13.58 -12.18 1.52
C SER A 195 -12.09 -11.98 1.77
N SER A 196 -11.51 -10.85 1.33
CA SER A 196 -10.10 -10.50 1.52
C SER A 196 -9.69 -10.52 3.00
N PRO A 197 -8.46 -10.96 3.33
CA PRO A 197 -7.91 -10.86 4.69
C PRO A 197 -7.81 -9.40 5.16
N ASP A 198 -7.79 -8.44 4.24
CA ASP A 198 -7.69 -7.01 4.54
C ASP A 198 -9.05 -6.39 4.90
N SER A 199 -10.15 -6.99 4.42
CA SER A 199 -11.51 -6.45 4.54
C SER A 199 -11.94 -6.15 5.99
N PRO A 200 -11.64 -6.97 7.01
CA PRO A 200 -12.12 -6.76 8.38
C PRO A 200 -11.67 -5.46 9.05
N PHE A 201 -10.54 -4.89 8.65
CA PHE A 201 -9.99 -3.66 9.26
C PHE A 201 -9.92 -2.48 8.28
N SER A 202 -10.29 -2.71 7.02
CA SER A 202 -10.30 -1.68 5.99
C SER A 202 -11.42 -0.67 6.22
N LEU A 203 -11.14 0.61 5.96
CA LEU A 203 -12.12 1.68 6.02
C LEU A 203 -13.05 1.62 4.81
N TYR A 204 -14.34 1.90 4.97
CA TYR A 204 -15.20 2.01 3.81
C TYR A 204 -14.88 3.28 3.00
N THR A 205 -15.03 3.22 1.68
CA THR A 205 -14.73 4.37 0.81
C THR A 205 -15.67 5.56 1.02
N ASP A 206 -16.87 5.35 1.59
CA ASP A 206 -17.77 6.43 2.00
C ASP A 206 -17.29 7.14 3.28
N GLU A 207 -16.76 6.38 4.24
CA GLU A 207 -16.11 6.91 5.46
C GLU A 207 -14.77 7.60 5.16
N LEU A 208 -14.15 7.30 4.01
CA LEU A 208 -12.86 7.84 3.61
C LEU A 208 -12.87 9.37 3.42
N ALA A 209 -13.98 9.94 2.92
CA ALA A 209 -14.09 11.39 2.72
C ALA A 209 -14.06 12.16 4.04
N ASP A 210 -14.77 11.64 5.05
CA ASP A 210 -14.77 12.19 6.41
C ASP A 210 -13.40 12.00 7.05
N PHE A 211 -12.76 10.84 6.86
CA PHE A 211 -11.40 10.57 7.30
C PHE A 211 -10.40 11.58 6.72
N ILE A 212 -10.46 11.87 5.42
CA ILE A 212 -9.60 12.86 4.77
C ILE A 212 -9.84 14.26 5.32
N THR A 213 -11.11 14.65 5.41
CA THR A 213 -11.52 16.00 5.81
C THR A 213 -11.05 16.29 7.22
N LEU A 214 -11.35 15.39 8.16
CA LEU A 214 -10.96 15.56 9.55
C LEU A 214 -9.43 15.52 9.70
N SER A 215 -8.73 14.64 8.97
CA SER A 215 -7.26 14.57 9.02
C SER A 215 -6.56 15.80 8.43
N LYS A 216 -7.19 16.51 7.48
CA LYS A 216 -6.67 17.78 6.91
C LYS A 216 -6.99 18.99 7.78
N SER A 217 -7.98 18.89 8.66
CA SER A 217 -8.41 19.99 9.55
C SER A 217 -7.55 20.15 10.82
N LEU A 218 -6.66 19.18 11.05
CA LEU A 218 -5.77 19.07 12.18
C LEU A 218 -4.34 19.49 11.78
#